data_AF-A0A3D4QSN2-F1
#
_entry.id   AF-A0A3D4QSN2-F1
#
_cell.length_a   1.000
_cell.length_b   1.000
_cell.length_c   1.000
_cell.angle_alpha   90.00
_cell.angle_beta   90.00
_cell.angle_gamma   90.00
#
_symmetry.space_group_name_H-M   'P 1'
#
loop_
_entity.id
_entity.type
_entity.pdbx_description
1 polymer ?
#
loop_
_entity_poly.entity_id
_entity_poly.type
_entity_poly.pdbx_seq_one_letter_code
_entity_poly.pdbx_strand_id
1 'polypeptide(L)'
;MNYTILTKLLYVGFCFEKGRVYTNYWKPWYKKKLKAQVEIWRKLICIIDKSNLGEEDFMIIEELNKMCSAYGFKHYDMYTSYMGCSNYNSTLISPFSTRQKEIIKFIMVLLEDLHRVIKEYNRKKDAYLLLRTLHNLPMALFGEDDLINKSHRTLGCDDAINYAFNNMSDEMKIKYKQYHNK
;
A
#
# COMPACT_ATOMS: atom_id res chain seq x y z
N MET A 1 -4.50 13.69 -11.58
CA MET A 1 -3.60 12.81 -10.80
C MET A 1 -4.36 11.51 -10.56
N ASN A 2 -3.98 10.48 -11.31
CA ASN A 2 -4.66 9.19 -11.37
C ASN A 2 -4.38 8.40 -10.08
N TYR A 3 -5.33 7.55 -9.63
CA TYR A 3 -5.17 6.62 -8.49
C TYR A 3 -3.81 5.94 -8.45
N THR A 4 -3.28 5.68 -9.64
CA THR A 4 -1.89 5.40 -9.96
C THR A 4 -0.80 5.96 -9.03
N ILE A 5 -0.76 7.26 -8.71
CA ILE A 5 0.30 7.79 -7.82
C ILE A 5 0.06 7.30 -6.39
N LEU A 6 -1.18 7.29 -5.94
CA LEU A 6 -1.54 6.81 -4.61
C LEU A 6 -1.27 5.29 -4.46
N THR A 7 -1.56 4.50 -5.50
CA THR A 7 -1.29 3.05 -5.52
C THR A 7 0.21 2.77 -5.55
N LYS A 8 1.01 3.59 -6.26
CA LYS A 8 2.48 3.54 -6.20
C LYS A 8 3.03 3.85 -4.82
N LEU A 9 2.50 4.86 -4.13
CA LEU A 9 2.92 5.18 -2.76
C LEU A 9 2.70 4.01 -1.79
N LEU A 10 1.59 3.28 -1.95
CA LEU A 10 1.37 2.03 -1.22
C LEU A 10 2.43 0.97 -1.59
N TYR A 11 2.60 0.69 -2.88
CA TYR A 11 3.56 -0.30 -3.37
C TYR A 11 4.97 -0.07 -2.83
N VAL A 12 5.51 1.13 -3.01
CA VAL A 12 6.87 1.49 -2.59
C VAL A 12 7.00 1.39 -1.08
N GLY A 13 5.98 1.83 -0.34
CA GLY A 13 5.93 1.70 1.11
C GLY A 13 6.05 0.26 1.58
N PHE A 14 5.21 -0.62 1.01
CA PHE A 14 5.20 -2.04 1.37
C PHE A 14 6.51 -2.73 0.99
N CYS A 15 7.03 -2.49 -0.21
CA CYS A 15 8.31 -3.07 -0.64
C CYS A 15 9.45 -2.72 0.31
N PHE A 16 9.53 -1.44 0.68
CA PHE A 16 10.61 -0.95 1.51
C PHE A 16 10.52 -1.44 2.96
N GLU A 17 9.35 -1.32 3.57
CA GLU A 17 9.16 -1.75 4.95
C GLU A 17 9.18 -3.27 5.10
N LYS A 18 8.76 -4.06 4.09
CA LYS A 18 8.98 -5.52 4.06
C LYS A 18 10.47 -5.85 4.26
N GLY A 19 11.36 -5.22 3.51
CA GLY A 19 12.82 -5.42 3.63
C GLY A 19 13.38 -4.96 4.97
N ARG A 20 12.87 -3.83 5.50
CA ARG A 20 13.29 -3.31 6.80
C ARG A 20 12.79 -4.14 7.98
N VAL A 21 11.55 -4.62 7.96
CA VAL A 21 11.04 -5.50 9.02
C VAL A 21 11.85 -6.80 9.02
N TYR A 22 12.20 -7.36 7.86
CA TYR A 22 13.05 -8.54 7.80
C TYR A 22 14.40 -8.33 8.51
N THR A 23 15.12 -7.28 8.10
CA THR A 23 16.52 -7.02 8.50
C THR A 23 16.69 -6.34 9.86
N ASN A 24 15.76 -5.48 10.29
CA ASN A 24 15.93 -4.71 11.52
C ASN A 24 15.50 -5.47 12.78
N TYR A 25 16.13 -5.13 13.90
CA TYR A 25 15.60 -5.46 15.22
C TYR A 25 14.27 -4.71 15.45
N TRP A 26 13.28 -5.38 16.04
CA TRP A 26 11.93 -4.85 16.31
C TRP A 26 11.93 -3.83 17.47
N LYS A 27 12.74 -2.77 17.31
CA LYS A 27 12.97 -1.75 18.34
C LYS A 27 11.74 -0.84 18.49
N PRO A 28 11.46 -0.32 19.69
CA PRO A 28 10.30 0.54 19.94
C PRO A 28 10.20 1.77 19.02
N TRP A 29 11.32 2.43 18.72
CA TRP A 29 11.36 3.58 17.81
C TRP A 29 10.97 3.20 16.38
N TYR A 30 11.39 2.02 15.91
CA TYR A 30 11.04 1.52 14.59
C TYR A 30 9.56 1.16 14.53
N LYS A 31 9.03 0.52 15.59
CA LYS A 31 7.57 0.29 15.71
C LYS A 31 6.77 1.59 15.63
N LYS A 32 7.23 2.65 16.31
CA LYS A 32 6.58 3.98 16.25
C LYS A 32 6.58 4.53 14.82
N LYS A 33 7.70 4.43 14.12
CA LYS A 33 7.87 4.86 12.74
C LYS A 33 6.97 4.06 11.78
N LEU A 34 6.98 2.73 11.87
CA LEU A 34 6.13 1.87 11.05
C LEU A 34 4.64 2.10 11.33
N LYS A 35 4.26 2.34 12.60
CA LYS A 35 2.88 2.70 12.96
C LYS A 35 2.42 3.98 12.25
N ALA A 36 3.23 5.03 12.26
CA ALA A 36 2.90 6.27 11.55
C ALA A 36 2.71 6.03 10.05
N GLN A 37 3.55 5.19 9.45
CA GLN A 37 3.46 4.85 8.05
C GLN A 37 2.22 4.02 7.71
N VAL A 38 1.84 3.07 8.56
CA VAL A 38 0.60 2.30 8.42
C VAL A 38 -0.63 3.19 8.50
N GLU A 39 -0.63 4.21 9.36
CA GLU A 39 -1.73 5.18 9.40
C GLU A 39 -1.87 5.95 8.09
N ILE A 40 -0.76 6.39 7.49
CA ILE A 40 -0.78 7.02 6.17
C ILE A 40 -1.29 6.04 5.09
N TRP A 41 -0.86 4.78 5.11
CA TRP A 41 -1.35 3.78 4.15
C TRP A 41 -2.84 3.49 4.28
N ARG A 42 -3.37 3.46 5.51
CA ARG A 42 -4.81 3.31 5.78
C ARG A 42 -5.60 4.48 5.21
N LYS A 43 -5.11 5.72 5.37
CA LYS A 43 -5.73 6.89 4.73
C LYS A 43 -5.64 6.82 3.20
N LEU A 44 -4.48 6.48 2.65
CA LEU A 44 -4.26 6.36 1.21
C LEU A 44 -5.21 5.34 0.56
N ILE A 45 -5.38 4.15 1.15
CA ILE A 45 -6.27 3.15 0.57
C ILE A 45 -7.75 3.58 0.64
N CYS A 46 -8.16 4.31 1.69
CA CYS A 46 -9.50 4.88 1.76
C CYS A 46 -9.74 5.95 0.68
N ILE A 47 -8.72 6.76 0.36
CA ILE A 47 -8.78 7.72 -0.74
C ILE A 47 -8.87 6.98 -2.08
N ILE A 48 -8.11 5.91 -2.27
CA ILE A 48 -8.15 5.07 -3.47
C ILE A 48 -9.51 4.40 -3.68
N ASP A 49 -10.22 4.04 -2.60
CA ASP A 49 -11.56 3.43 -2.67
C ASP A 49 -12.67 4.43 -3.05
N LYS A 50 -12.39 5.74 -3.06
CA LYS A 50 -13.39 6.74 -3.44
C LYS A 50 -13.77 6.60 -4.92
N SER A 51 -14.98 7.03 -5.26
CA SER A 51 -15.41 7.09 -6.67
C SER A 51 -14.87 8.33 -7.38
N ASN A 52 -14.69 9.43 -6.66
CA ASN A 52 -14.23 10.71 -7.16
C ASN A 52 -13.23 11.31 -6.15
N LEU A 53 -12.10 11.83 -6.66
CA LEU A 53 -11.08 12.48 -5.84
C LEU A 53 -11.26 13.99 -5.86
N GLY A 54 -11.36 14.58 -4.67
CA GLY A 54 -11.32 16.02 -4.45
C GLY A 54 -9.89 16.56 -4.34
N GLU A 55 -9.73 17.88 -4.27
CA GLU A 55 -8.44 18.50 -4.03
C GLU A 55 -7.94 18.20 -2.61
N GLU A 56 -8.87 18.17 -1.64
CA GLU A 56 -8.63 17.86 -0.24
C GLU A 56 -8.05 16.45 -0.03
N ASP A 57 -8.33 15.51 -0.93
CA ASP A 57 -7.77 14.16 -0.88
C ASP A 57 -6.25 14.16 -1.07
N PHE A 58 -5.70 15.16 -1.76
CA PHE A 58 -4.27 15.27 -1.98
C PHE A 58 -3.52 15.91 -0.81
N MET A 59 -4.21 16.41 0.21
CA MET A 59 -3.57 16.80 1.48
C MET A 59 -2.81 15.63 2.13
N ILE A 60 -3.15 14.39 1.79
CA ILE A 60 -2.40 13.21 2.23
C ILE A 60 -0.93 13.24 1.78
N ILE A 61 -0.61 13.91 0.67
CA ILE A 61 0.77 14.08 0.19
C ILE A 61 1.55 15.02 1.11
N GLU A 62 0.91 16.07 1.63
CA GLU A 62 1.53 16.94 2.63
C GLU A 62 1.74 16.20 3.96
N GLU A 63 0.77 15.40 4.39
CA GLU A 63 0.93 14.54 5.56
C GLU A 63 2.09 13.55 5.37
N LEU A 64 2.18 12.95 4.19
CA LEU A 64 3.29 12.07 3.81
C LEU A 64 4.63 12.82 3.88
N ASN A 65 4.72 14.04 3.35
CA ASN A 65 5.94 14.86 3.40
C ASN A 65 6.36 15.20 4.84
N LYS A 66 5.41 15.56 5.70
CA LYS A 66 5.65 15.80 7.13
C LYS A 66 6.18 14.53 7.81
N MET A 67 5.57 13.38 7.54
CA MET A 67 6.04 12.08 8.05
C MET A 67 7.44 11.74 7.53
N CYS A 68 7.72 11.96 6.24
CA CYS A 68 9.02 11.69 5.64
C CYS A 68 10.12 12.53 6.30
N SER A 69 9.84 13.81 6.55
CA SER A 69 10.74 14.72 7.26
C SER A 69 10.98 14.27 8.71
N ALA A 70 9.94 13.86 9.42
CA ALA A 70 10.04 13.43 10.82
C ALA A 70 10.79 12.10 11.02
N TYR A 71 10.72 11.19 10.05
CA TYR A 71 11.23 9.83 10.19
C TYR A 71 12.33 9.44 9.20
N GLY A 72 12.69 10.30 8.24
CA GLY A 72 13.71 10.04 7.22
C GLY A 72 13.31 8.94 6.23
N PHE A 73 12.12 9.06 5.63
CA PHE A 73 11.62 8.11 4.63
C PHE A 73 11.97 8.53 3.21
N LYS A 74 13.27 8.50 2.89
CA LYS A 74 13.80 8.97 1.59
C LYS A 74 13.26 8.23 0.36
N HIS A 75 12.71 7.02 0.56
CA HIS A 75 12.14 6.22 -0.52
C HIS A 75 10.86 6.82 -1.12
N TYR A 76 10.26 7.80 -0.45
CA TYR A 76 9.14 8.56 -1.01
C TYR A 76 9.57 9.83 -1.75
N ASP A 77 10.81 10.28 -1.59
CA ASP A 77 11.29 11.59 -2.08
C ASP A 77 11.08 11.73 -3.60
N MET A 78 11.31 10.68 -4.39
CA MET A 78 11.10 10.70 -5.85
C MET A 78 9.63 10.98 -6.23
N TYR A 79 8.68 10.51 -5.44
CA TYR A 79 7.25 10.66 -5.70
C TYR A 79 6.69 11.98 -5.18
N THR A 80 7.28 12.51 -4.12
CA THR A 80 6.85 13.77 -3.51
C THR A 80 7.51 15.00 -4.13
N SER A 81 8.72 14.87 -4.69
CA SER A 81 9.47 15.97 -5.30
C SER A 81 9.33 16.08 -6.82
N TYR A 82 9.26 14.97 -7.56
CA TYR A 82 9.32 14.96 -9.03
C TYR A 82 7.94 14.86 -9.71
N MET A 83 6.95 14.30 -9.02
CA MET A 83 5.55 14.22 -9.49
C MET A 83 4.61 15.17 -8.71
N GLY A 84 5.17 16.01 -7.85
CA GLY A 84 4.43 16.83 -6.89
C GLY A 84 3.52 17.87 -7.55
N CYS A 85 2.21 17.71 -7.33
CA CYS A 85 1.17 18.74 -7.32
C CYS A 85 0.76 19.42 -8.64
N SER A 86 1.51 19.36 -9.76
CA SER A 86 1.22 20.23 -10.92
C SER A 86 0.31 19.65 -12.01
N ASN A 87 -0.11 18.38 -11.96
CA ASN A 87 -0.97 17.78 -13.00
C ASN A 87 -2.18 17.02 -12.39
N TYR A 88 -3.04 17.73 -11.66
CA TYR A 88 -4.40 17.24 -11.40
C TYR A 88 -5.20 17.24 -12.72
N ASN A 89 -5.14 16.12 -13.43
CA ASN A 89 -6.14 15.82 -14.45
C ASN A 89 -7.18 14.87 -13.87
N SER A 90 -8.39 15.37 -13.62
CA SER A 90 -9.57 14.63 -13.13
C SER A 90 -10.24 13.78 -14.21
N THR A 91 -9.90 14.01 -15.48
CA THR A 91 -10.58 13.42 -16.65
C THR A 91 -10.19 11.98 -16.99
N LEU A 92 -9.22 11.37 -16.28
CA LEU A 92 -8.68 10.03 -16.59
C LEU A 92 -8.92 9.01 -15.47
N ILE A 93 -10.05 9.10 -14.79
CA ILE A 93 -10.44 8.10 -13.78
C ILE A 93 -11.42 7.12 -14.44
N SER A 94 -10.90 6.00 -14.97
CA SER A 94 -11.79 4.85 -15.21
C SER A 94 -12.17 4.26 -13.85
N PRO A 95 -13.44 3.90 -13.61
CA PRO A 95 -13.82 3.21 -12.38
C PRO A 95 -13.05 1.90 -12.26
N PHE A 96 -12.57 1.58 -11.05
CA PHE A 96 -11.98 0.27 -10.79
C PHE A 96 -12.96 -0.85 -11.11
N SER A 97 -12.45 -1.90 -11.75
CA SER A 97 -13.20 -3.14 -11.98
C SER A 97 -13.66 -3.76 -10.65
N THR A 98 -14.66 -4.64 -10.69
CA THR A 98 -15.11 -5.41 -9.52
C THR A 98 -13.94 -6.11 -8.83
N ARG A 99 -13.02 -6.69 -9.61
CA ARG A 99 -11.86 -7.42 -9.08
C ARG A 99 -10.85 -6.49 -8.41
N GLN A 100 -10.59 -5.31 -8.98
CA GLN A 100 -9.74 -4.30 -8.33
C GLN A 100 -10.34 -3.78 -7.03
N LYS A 101 -11.67 -3.60 -6.97
CA LYS A 101 -12.38 -3.25 -5.72
C LYS A 101 -12.23 -4.34 -4.65
N GLU A 102 -12.20 -5.61 -5.03
CA GLU A 102 -11.90 -6.70 -4.09
C GLU A 102 -10.46 -6.62 -3.55
N ILE A 103 -9.49 -6.28 -4.40
CA ILE A 103 -8.11 -6.04 -3.98
C ILE A 103 -8.00 -4.86 -3.02
N ILE A 104 -8.69 -3.75 -3.28
CA ILE A 104 -8.74 -2.60 -2.38
C ILE A 104 -9.24 -3.02 -1.00
N LYS A 105 -10.39 -3.72 -0.94
CA LYS A 105 -10.95 -4.26 0.31
C LYS A 105 -9.97 -5.21 1.00
N PHE A 106 -9.25 -6.01 0.23
CA PHE A 106 -8.28 -6.95 0.78
C PHE A 106 -7.08 -6.24 1.42
N ILE A 107 -6.53 -5.22 0.74
CA ILE A 107 -5.47 -4.35 1.27
C ILE A 107 -5.95 -3.68 2.56
N MET A 108 -7.17 -3.14 2.59
CA MET A 108 -7.74 -2.50 3.79
C MET A 108 -7.75 -3.45 5.00
N VAL A 109 -8.26 -4.68 4.84
CA VAL A 109 -8.31 -5.66 5.94
C VAL A 109 -6.90 -6.04 6.42
N LEU A 110 -5.97 -6.28 5.49
CA LEU A 110 -4.58 -6.57 5.84
C LEU A 110 -3.89 -5.42 6.58
N LEU A 111 -4.18 -4.17 6.22
CA LEU A 111 -3.67 -2.98 6.91
C LEU A 111 -4.25 -2.83 8.32
N GLU A 112 -5.53 -3.15 8.53
CA GLU A 112 -6.13 -3.18 9.88
C GLU A 112 -5.45 -4.24 10.76
N ASP A 113 -5.17 -5.42 10.21
CA ASP A 113 -4.43 -6.46 10.92
C ASP A 113 -2.99 -6.05 11.22
N LEU A 114 -2.31 -5.41 10.26
CA LEU A 114 -0.96 -4.89 10.47
C LEU A 114 -0.94 -3.81 11.56
N HIS A 115 -1.92 -2.91 11.56
CA HIS A 115 -2.05 -1.88 12.58
C HIS A 115 -2.26 -2.47 13.99
N ARG A 116 -3.06 -3.54 14.11
CA ARG A 116 -3.23 -4.29 15.37
C ARG A 116 -1.92 -4.93 15.83
N VAL A 117 -1.28 -5.68 14.94
CA VAL A 117 -0.03 -6.41 15.18
C VAL A 117 1.11 -5.49 15.63
N ILE A 118 1.22 -4.28 15.06
CA ILE A 118 2.27 -3.33 15.45
C ILE A 118 2.09 -2.79 16.87
N LYS A 119 0.85 -2.73 17.40
CA LYS A 119 0.60 -2.30 18.78
C LYS A 119 1.08 -3.34 19.79
N GLU A 120 1.00 -4.62 19.46
CA GLU A 120 1.36 -5.74 20.33
C GLU A 120 2.89 -5.90 20.51
N TYR A 121 3.29 -6.51 21.63
CA TYR A 121 4.68 -6.82 21.92
C TYR A 121 5.15 -8.05 21.14
N ASN A 122 6.40 -8.03 20.65
CA ASN A 122 7.07 -9.16 19.99
C ASN A 122 6.39 -9.78 18.74
N ARG A 123 5.47 -9.08 18.05
CA ARG A 123 4.82 -9.59 16.83
C ARG A 123 5.55 -9.28 15.51
N LYS A 124 6.89 -9.23 15.52
CA LYS A 124 7.72 -8.91 14.34
C LYS A 124 7.41 -9.82 13.14
N LYS A 125 7.34 -11.13 13.40
CA LYS A 125 7.11 -12.15 12.36
C LYS A 125 5.77 -11.95 11.66
N ASP A 126 4.73 -11.61 12.41
CA ASP A 126 3.40 -11.41 11.85
C ASP A 126 3.31 -10.12 11.05
N ALA A 127 3.96 -9.04 11.53
CA ALA A 127 4.07 -7.80 10.77
C ALA A 127 4.81 -8.03 9.45
N TYR A 128 5.88 -8.84 9.47
CA TYR A 128 6.61 -9.21 8.27
C TYR A 128 5.75 -10.02 7.29
N LEU A 129 5.02 -11.03 7.77
CA LEU A 129 4.12 -11.83 6.94
C LEU A 129 3.03 -10.96 6.30
N LEU A 130 2.39 -10.07 7.06
CA LEU A 130 1.39 -9.14 6.54
C LEU A 130 1.98 -8.21 5.47
N LEU A 131 3.19 -7.67 5.67
CA LEU A 131 3.87 -6.85 4.67
C LEU A 131 4.27 -7.64 3.42
N ARG A 132 4.67 -8.92 3.55
CA ARG A 132 4.92 -9.80 2.41
C ARG A 132 3.67 -10.05 1.59
N THR A 133 2.54 -10.31 2.27
CA THR A 133 1.24 -10.51 1.65
C THR A 133 0.76 -9.23 0.94
N LEU A 134 0.95 -8.06 1.55
CA LEU A 134 0.57 -6.77 0.98
C LEU A 134 1.38 -6.37 -0.26
N HIS A 135 2.65 -6.81 -0.36
CA HIS A 135 3.65 -6.14 -1.19
C HIS A 135 3.29 -5.98 -2.67
N ASN A 136 2.63 -6.95 -3.29
CA ASN A 136 2.29 -6.93 -4.72
C ASN A 136 0.84 -6.54 -5.01
N LEU A 137 -0.03 -6.51 -4.00
CA LEU A 137 -1.45 -6.20 -4.21
C LEU A 137 -1.68 -4.84 -4.89
N PRO A 138 -0.96 -3.75 -4.55
CA PRO A 138 -1.16 -2.46 -5.22
C PRO A 138 -0.81 -2.47 -6.71
N MET A 139 0.01 -3.42 -7.20
CA MET A 139 0.39 -3.47 -8.62
C MET A 139 -0.78 -3.81 -9.54
N ALA A 140 -1.79 -4.52 -9.03
CA ALA A 140 -3.04 -4.79 -9.76
C ALA A 140 -3.96 -3.56 -9.88
N LEU A 141 -3.63 -2.48 -9.17
CA LEU A 141 -4.33 -1.21 -9.21
C LEU A 141 -3.59 -0.16 -10.05
N PHE A 142 -2.47 -0.52 -10.67
CA PHE A 142 -1.80 0.36 -11.63
C PHE A 142 -2.72 0.47 -12.87
N GLY A 143 -3.16 1.68 -13.19
CA GLY A 143 -3.92 1.92 -14.42
C GLY A 143 -3.06 1.66 -15.66
N GLU A 144 -3.70 1.73 -16.84
CA GLU A 144 -3.01 1.76 -18.14
C GLU A 144 -2.26 3.09 -18.31
N ASP A 145 -1.17 3.24 -17.56
CA ASP A 145 -0.26 4.37 -17.69
C ASP A 145 1.06 3.83 -18.24
N ASP A 146 1.34 4.13 -19.50
CA ASP A 146 2.49 3.63 -20.24
C ASP A 146 3.84 4.00 -19.61
N LEU A 147 3.91 5.09 -18.83
CA LEU A 147 5.12 5.45 -18.08
C LEU A 147 5.38 4.45 -16.93
N ILE A 148 4.35 3.74 -16.50
CA ILE A 148 4.40 2.74 -15.42
C ILE A 148 4.72 1.38 -15.97
N ASN A 149 4.04 0.99 -17.04
CA ASN A 149 4.26 -0.28 -17.74
C ASN A 149 5.74 -0.45 -18.16
N LYS A 150 6.44 0.65 -18.45
CA LYS A 150 7.88 0.65 -18.78
C LYS A 150 8.81 0.38 -17.59
N SER A 151 8.40 0.73 -16.36
CA SER A 151 9.25 0.59 -15.16
C SER A 151 8.86 -0.59 -14.27
N HIS A 152 7.59 -1.01 -14.33
CA HIS A 152 7.05 -2.11 -13.55
C HIS A 152 6.06 -2.89 -14.42
N ARG A 153 6.26 -4.20 -14.55
CA ARG A 153 5.30 -5.07 -15.24
C ARG A 153 4.00 -5.05 -14.43
N THR A 154 2.89 -4.61 -15.03
CA THR A 154 1.58 -4.70 -14.41
C THR A 154 1.29 -6.16 -14.04
N LEU A 155 0.68 -6.35 -12.87
CA LEU A 155 0.33 -7.67 -12.37
C LEU A 155 -1.20 -7.82 -12.48
N GLY A 156 -1.66 -8.91 -13.08
CA GLY A 156 -3.09 -9.20 -13.09
C GLY A 156 -3.64 -9.34 -11.67
N CYS A 157 -4.92 -9.03 -11.47
CA CYS A 157 -5.54 -9.14 -10.16
C CYS A 157 -5.39 -10.53 -9.53
N ASP A 158 -5.60 -11.58 -10.34
CA ASP A 158 -5.52 -12.96 -9.86
C ASP A 158 -4.08 -13.35 -9.55
N ASP A 159 -3.11 -12.91 -10.35
CA ASP A 159 -1.69 -13.12 -10.06
C ASP A 159 -1.28 -12.42 -8.76
N ALA A 160 -1.79 -11.21 -8.50
CA ALA A 160 -1.53 -10.48 -7.26
C ALA A 160 -2.11 -11.20 -6.04
N ILE A 161 -3.34 -11.74 -6.16
CA ILE A 161 -4.00 -12.52 -5.11
C ILE A 161 -3.27 -13.84 -4.88
N ASN A 162 -2.95 -14.59 -5.94
CA ASN A 162 -2.20 -15.84 -5.85
C ASN A 162 -0.83 -15.62 -5.19
N TYR A 163 -0.12 -14.55 -5.59
CA TYR A 163 1.12 -14.16 -4.95
C TYR A 163 0.94 -13.89 -3.46
N ALA A 164 -0.09 -13.12 -3.09
CA ALA A 164 -0.39 -12.80 -1.70
C ALA A 164 -0.64 -14.06 -0.87
N PHE A 165 -1.45 -15.00 -1.38
CA PHE A 165 -1.77 -16.27 -0.71
C PHE A 165 -0.56 -17.21 -0.57
N ASN A 166 0.32 -17.24 -1.58
CA ASN A 166 1.58 -18.00 -1.50
C ASN A 166 2.55 -17.46 -0.43
N ASN A 167 2.34 -16.22 0.03
CA ASN A 167 3.15 -15.58 1.08
C ASN A 167 2.50 -15.62 2.48
N MET A 168 1.33 -16.25 2.63
CA MET A 168 0.62 -16.37 3.90
C MET A 168 1.00 -17.62 4.69
N SER A 169 0.84 -17.57 6.02
CA SER A 169 0.71 -18.80 6.82
C SER A 169 -0.63 -19.50 6.53
N ASP A 170 -0.76 -20.76 6.94
CA ASP A 170 -2.01 -21.48 6.73
C ASP A 170 -3.17 -20.88 7.53
N GLU A 171 -2.92 -20.32 8.73
CA GLU A 171 -3.98 -19.61 9.47
C GLU A 171 -4.45 -18.34 8.72
N MET A 172 -3.51 -17.60 8.11
CA MET A 172 -3.85 -16.44 7.30
C MET A 172 -4.65 -16.83 6.05
N LYS A 173 -4.28 -17.92 5.36
CA LYS A 173 -5.04 -18.43 4.21
C LYS A 173 -6.47 -18.78 4.60
N ILE A 174 -6.67 -19.43 5.75
CA ILE A 174 -7.99 -19.74 6.29
C ILE A 174 -8.77 -18.45 6.55
N LYS A 175 -8.15 -17.48 7.23
CA LYS A 175 -8.78 -16.21 7.59
C LYS A 175 -9.20 -15.39 6.37
N TYR A 176 -8.37 -15.34 5.33
CA TYR A 176 -8.61 -14.50 4.16
C TYR A 176 -9.20 -15.24 2.95
N LYS A 177 -9.54 -16.53 3.06
CA LYS A 177 -9.98 -17.41 1.96
C LYS A 177 -11.02 -16.81 1.00
N GLN A 178 -11.89 -15.93 1.49
CA GLN A 178 -12.91 -15.24 0.70
C GLN A 178 -12.35 -14.38 -0.45
N TYR A 179 -11.08 -13.96 -0.36
CA TYR A 179 -10.41 -13.16 -1.39
C TYR A 179 -9.72 -14.03 -2.46
N HIS A 180 -9.59 -15.34 -2.26
CA HIS A 180 -8.94 -16.26 -3.21
C HIS A 180 -9.92 -17.09 -4.03
N ASN A 181 -11.03 -17.53 -3.44
CA ASN A 181 -11.93 -18.51 -4.04
C ASN A 181 -13.10 -17.88 -4.81
N LYS A 182 -12.82 -16.97 -5.75
CA LYS A 182 -13.83 -16.41 -6.63
C LYS A 182 -13.38 -16.44 -8.07
#